data_AF-A0A957GBL7-F1
#
_entry.id   AF-A0A957GBL7-F1
#
_cell.length_a   1.000
_cell.length_b   1.000
_cell.length_c   1.000
_cell.angle_alpha   90.00
_cell.angle_beta   90.00
_cell.angle_gamma   90.00
#
_symmetry.space_group_name_H-M   'P 1'
#
loop_
_entity.id
_entity.type
_entity.pdbx_description
1 polymer ?
#
loop_
_entity_poly.entity_id
_entity_poly.type
_entity_poly.pdbx_seq_one_letter_code
_entity_poly.pdbx_strand_id
1 'polypeptide(L)'
;MRFCEILLILLNLAILLRPLFAFSRRWRWADLLPLALLAMLIVHLIVEGYRWQMVPLYLLSLVLGLLAGNRLRHPAGTTRTLPPTRRTYLGVVLGLIWLVPAAALPILFPVPVLPAPDGPYAVGSRTYYLRDETRDEPFTPDPADKREIMVQVWYPAGDNRGAPAAPYIEGLSIAAPVIAARLDLPGFLLDHLNLVRTHVQQDVPVASNGAPFPVILFSHGLRGLRQQNTALFISLASHGYVVVSTDHTYGNILTIFPDNRVVFYDEALAFPPGLSVVAAGKRLVNTWSQDNRFVLDQLTVWQDTAGHPLSGRVDLGRVGLAGHSTGGGTAVETCGR
;
A
#
# COMPACT_ATOMS: atom_id res chain seq x y z
N MET A 1 -5.57 -0.46 -15.18
CA MET A 1 -6.62 -1.47 -14.91
C MET A 1 -6.01 -2.85 -14.95
N ARG A 2 -6.57 -3.78 -14.17
CA ARG A 2 -6.13 -5.17 -14.11
C ARG A 2 -6.86 -6.03 -15.16
N PHE A 3 -6.36 -7.24 -15.40
CA PHE A 3 -6.81 -8.08 -16.51
C PHE A 3 -8.31 -8.44 -16.39
N CYS A 4 -8.75 -8.87 -15.21
CA CYS A 4 -10.15 -9.26 -15.01
C CYS A 4 -11.09 -8.04 -15.04
N GLU A 5 -10.63 -6.88 -14.55
CA GLU A 5 -11.37 -5.61 -14.64
C GLU A 5 -11.66 -5.23 -16.11
N ILE A 6 -10.65 -5.34 -16.99
CA ILE A 6 -10.81 -5.06 -18.42
C ILE A 6 -11.82 -6.03 -19.03
N LEU A 7 -11.71 -7.33 -18.73
CA LEU A 7 -12.63 -8.33 -19.25
C LEU A 7 -14.08 -8.09 -18.77
N LEU A 8 -14.27 -7.69 -17.51
CA LEU A 8 -15.58 -7.31 -16.98
C LEU A 8 -16.18 -6.12 -17.71
N ILE A 9 -15.39 -5.09 -18.02
CA ILE A 9 -15.86 -3.92 -18.78
C ILE A 9 -16.28 -4.34 -20.19
N LEU A 10 -15.45 -5.14 -20.86
CA LEU A 10 -15.74 -5.64 -22.21
C LEU A 10 -17.01 -6.50 -22.23
N LEU A 11 -17.22 -7.36 -21.24
CA LEU A 11 -18.43 -8.18 -21.11
C LEU A 11 -19.68 -7.32 -20.86
N ASN A 12 -19.59 -6.32 -19.97
CA ASN A 12 -20.69 -5.37 -19.73
C ASN A 12 -21.03 -4.60 -21.02
N LEU A 13 -20.02 -4.09 -21.73
CA LEU A 13 -20.19 -3.37 -22.99
C LEU A 13 -20.84 -4.26 -24.06
N ALA A 14 -20.39 -5.51 -24.21
CA ALA A 14 -20.95 -6.45 -25.16
C ALA A 14 -22.43 -6.75 -24.86
N ILE A 15 -22.79 -6.94 -23.59
CA ILE A 15 -24.19 -7.19 -23.18
C ILE A 15 -25.06 -5.94 -23.39
N LEU A 16 -24.54 -4.74 -23.09
CA LEU A 16 -25.23 -3.48 -23.28
C LEU A 16 -25.52 -3.18 -24.76
N LEU A 17 -24.55 -3.42 -25.65
CA LEU A 17 -24.72 -3.13 -27.06
C LEU A 17 -25.49 -4.22 -27.81
N ARG A 18 -25.59 -5.43 -27.25
CA ARG A 18 -26.26 -6.58 -27.87
C ARG A 18 -27.65 -6.24 -28.45
N PRO A 19 -28.55 -5.51 -27.77
CA PRO A 19 -29.88 -5.22 -28.30
C PRO A 19 -29.88 -4.31 -29.54
N LEU A 20 -28.80 -3.56 -29.80
CA LEU A 20 -28.69 -2.67 -30.96
C LEU A 20 -28.35 -3.42 -32.25
N PHE A 21 -27.76 -4.60 -32.11
CA PHE A 21 -27.40 -5.45 -33.23
C PHE A 21 -28.48 -6.51 -33.41
N ALA A 22 -29.08 -6.55 -34.61
CA ALA A 22 -29.96 -7.65 -35.02
C ALA A 22 -29.12 -8.92 -35.23
N PHE A 23 -28.60 -9.49 -34.15
CA PHE A 23 -27.90 -10.76 -34.21
C PHE A 23 -28.89 -11.82 -34.68
N SER A 24 -28.67 -12.30 -35.90
CA SER A 24 -29.40 -13.42 -36.46
C SER A 24 -29.41 -14.61 -35.48
N ARG A 25 -30.42 -15.47 -35.62
CA ARG A 25 -30.68 -16.70 -34.83
C ARG A 25 -29.47 -17.64 -34.64
N ARG A 26 -28.34 -17.38 -35.32
CA ARG A 26 -27.08 -18.14 -35.33
C ARG A 26 -26.24 -17.98 -34.04
N TRP A 27 -26.44 -16.96 -33.23
CA TRP A 27 -25.57 -16.61 -32.10
C TRP A 27 -26.21 -16.90 -30.73
N ARG A 28 -26.82 -18.09 -30.56
CA ARG A 28 -27.51 -18.50 -29.30
C ARG A 28 -26.58 -18.51 -28.08
N TRP A 29 -25.28 -18.67 -28.28
CA TRP A 29 -24.29 -18.59 -27.21
C TRP A 29 -24.24 -17.21 -26.55
N ALA A 30 -24.68 -16.14 -27.23
CA ALA A 30 -24.73 -14.80 -26.65
C ALA A 30 -25.70 -14.71 -25.47
N ASP A 31 -26.68 -15.62 -25.36
CA ASP A 31 -27.58 -15.75 -24.21
C ASP A 31 -26.86 -16.22 -22.94
N LEU A 32 -25.65 -16.77 -23.08
CA LEU A 32 -24.80 -17.20 -21.97
C LEU A 32 -23.84 -16.09 -21.50
N LEU A 33 -23.71 -14.97 -22.23
CA LEU A 33 -22.86 -13.84 -21.82
C LEU A 33 -23.13 -13.32 -20.39
N PRO A 34 -24.39 -13.21 -19.93
CA PRO A 34 -24.67 -12.80 -18.54
C PRO A 34 -24.16 -13.80 -17.50
N LEU A 35 -24.21 -15.10 -17.80
CA LEU A 35 -23.65 -16.12 -16.92
C LEU A 35 -22.12 -16.02 -16.89
N ALA A 36 -21.51 -15.84 -18.07
CA ALA A 36 -20.08 -15.61 -18.19
C ALA A 36 -19.65 -14.33 -17.43
N LEU A 37 -20.45 -13.26 -17.49
CA LEU A 37 -20.23 -12.03 -16.74
C LEU A 37 -20.24 -12.26 -15.22
N LEU A 38 -21.24 -12.97 -14.69
CA LEU A 38 -21.31 -13.27 -13.25
C LEU A 38 -20.19 -14.21 -12.80
N ALA A 39 -19.85 -15.21 -13.61
CA ALA A 39 -18.70 -16.07 -13.36
C ALA A 39 -17.39 -15.27 -13.36
N MET A 40 -17.22 -14.35 -14.32
CA MET A 40 -16.05 -13.49 -14.40
C MET A 40 -15.96 -12.52 -13.21
N LEU A 41 -17.10 -12.05 -12.70
CA LEU A 41 -17.15 -11.22 -11.49
C LEU A 41 -16.63 -12.01 -10.28
N ILE A 42 -17.05 -13.27 -10.13
CA ILE A 42 -16.55 -14.16 -9.07
C ILE A 42 -15.05 -14.39 -9.23
N VAL A 43 -14.57 -14.68 -10.45
CA VAL A 43 -13.14 -14.87 -10.73
C VAL A 43 -12.34 -13.61 -10.36
N HIS A 44 -12.82 -12.43 -10.74
CA HIS A 44 -12.18 -11.16 -10.36
C HIS A 44 -12.10 -10.99 -8.84
N LEU A 45 -13.20 -11.21 -8.11
CA LEU A 45 -13.23 -11.08 -6.66
C LEU A 45 -12.28 -12.06 -5.95
N ILE A 46 -12.04 -13.24 -6.52
CA ILE A 46 -11.11 -14.25 -5.96
C ILE A 46 -9.66 -13.93 -6.34
N VAL A 47 -9.38 -13.61 -7.60
CA VAL A 47 -8.02 -13.51 -8.14
C VAL A 47 -7.42 -12.12 -7.96
N GLU A 48 -8.22 -11.09 -8.20
CA GLU A 48 -7.78 -9.70 -8.13
C GLU A 48 -8.23 -9.01 -6.85
N GLY A 49 -9.31 -9.49 -6.23
CA GLY A 49 -9.80 -8.98 -4.96
C GLY A 49 -10.78 -7.81 -5.13
N TYR A 50 -11.53 -7.56 -4.07
CA TYR A 50 -12.46 -6.44 -4.00
C TYR A 50 -11.73 -5.10 -3.90
N ARG A 51 -12.27 -4.07 -4.57
CA ARG A 51 -11.90 -2.66 -4.39
C ARG A 51 -13.10 -1.76 -4.72
N TRP A 52 -13.24 -0.67 -3.97
CA TRP A 52 -14.43 0.19 -4.05
C TRP A 52 -14.62 0.84 -5.43
N GLN A 53 -13.53 1.10 -6.17
CA GLN A 53 -13.60 1.71 -7.51
C GLN A 53 -14.43 0.90 -8.49
N MET A 54 -14.52 -0.41 -8.26
CA MET A 54 -15.22 -1.35 -9.13
C MET A 54 -16.69 -1.52 -8.75
N VAL A 55 -17.16 -0.93 -7.63
CA VAL A 55 -18.55 -1.04 -7.17
C VAL A 55 -19.58 -0.63 -8.24
N PRO A 56 -19.41 0.48 -8.99
CA PRO A 56 -20.33 0.79 -10.09
C PRO A 56 -20.39 -0.31 -11.15
N LEU A 57 -19.25 -0.93 -11.48
CA LEU A 57 -19.22 -2.04 -12.44
C LEU A 57 -19.87 -3.31 -11.86
N TYR A 58 -19.68 -3.60 -10.57
CA TYR A 58 -20.32 -4.74 -9.92
C TYR A 58 -21.84 -4.61 -9.93
N LEU A 59 -22.36 -3.43 -9.59
CA LEU A 59 -23.79 -3.13 -9.61
C LEU A 59 -24.36 -3.27 -11.01
N LEU A 60 -23.69 -2.72 -12.03
CA LEU A 60 -24.10 -2.87 -13.42
C LEU A 60 -24.10 -4.35 -13.83
N SER A 61 -23.05 -5.09 -13.44
CA SER A 61 -22.91 -6.50 -13.78
C SER A 61 -24.03 -7.35 -13.20
N LEU A 62 -24.39 -7.07 -11.94
CA LEU A 62 -25.49 -7.74 -11.25
C LEU A 62 -26.84 -7.41 -11.91
N VAL A 63 -27.11 -6.14 -12.23
CA VAL A 63 -28.34 -5.72 -12.90
C VAL A 63 -28.49 -6.39 -14.27
N LEU A 64 -27.43 -6.37 -15.10
CA LEU A 64 -27.45 -7.02 -16.41
C LEU A 64 -27.58 -8.55 -16.29
N GLY A 65 -26.92 -9.15 -15.30
CA GLY A 65 -27.04 -10.56 -14.96
C GLY A 65 -28.49 -10.96 -14.62
N LEU A 66 -29.15 -10.20 -13.73
CA LEU A 66 -30.52 -10.44 -13.30
C LEU A 66 -31.54 -10.25 -14.45
N LEU A 67 -31.41 -9.16 -15.20
CA LEU A 67 -32.31 -8.86 -16.33
C LEU A 67 -32.24 -9.95 -17.40
N ALA A 68 -31.05 -10.50 -17.65
CA ALA A 68 -30.88 -11.55 -18.64
C ALA A 68 -31.22 -12.94 -18.11
N GLY A 69 -30.95 -13.23 -16.82
CA GLY A 69 -31.40 -14.44 -16.15
C GLY A 69 -32.93 -14.59 -16.17
N ASN A 70 -33.66 -13.48 -16.03
CA ASN A 70 -35.11 -13.48 -16.15
C ASN A 70 -35.59 -13.86 -17.57
N ARG A 71 -34.85 -13.47 -18.62
CA ARG A 71 -35.13 -13.85 -20.02
C ARG A 71 -34.85 -15.33 -20.30
N LEU A 72 -33.84 -15.92 -19.65
CA LEU A 72 -33.54 -17.35 -19.77
C LEU A 72 -34.63 -18.23 -19.13
N ARG A 73 -35.25 -17.76 -18.04
CA ARG A 73 -36.36 -18.46 -17.36
C ARG A 73 -37.69 -18.34 -18.10
N HIS A 74 -37.88 -17.24 -18.83
CA HIS A 74 -39.05 -17.00 -19.67
C HIS A 74 -38.61 -16.83 -21.13
N PRO A 75 -38.15 -17.91 -21.79
CA PRO A 75 -37.76 -17.82 -23.19
C PRO A 75 -38.97 -17.37 -24.00
N ALA A 76 -38.89 -16.19 -24.60
CA ALA A 76 -39.94 -15.70 -25.46
C ALA A 76 -40.21 -16.76 -26.55
N GLY A 77 -41.47 -17.17 -26.68
CA GLY A 77 -41.90 -18.07 -27.75
C GLY A 77 -41.46 -17.52 -29.11
N THR A 78 -41.13 -18.43 -30.03
CA THR A 78 -40.63 -18.14 -31.39
C THR A 78 -41.40 -17.02 -32.08
N THR A 79 -40.96 -15.78 -31.90
CA THR A 79 -41.55 -14.61 -32.50
C THR A 79 -40.45 -13.79 -33.15
N ARG A 80 -40.74 -13.41 -34.39
CA ARG A 80 -40.01 -12.53 -35.29
C ARG A 80 -39.27 -11.44 -34.51
N THR A 81 -37.97 -11.25 -34.77
CA THR A 81 -37.14 -10.21 -34.14
C THR A 81 -37.75 -8.83 -34.37
N LEU A 82 -38.50 -8.33 -33.40
CA LEU A 82 -39.02 -6.97 -33.42
C LEU A 82 -37.84 -6.00 -33.20
N PRO A 83 -37.86 -4.81 -33.83
CA PRO A 83 -36.83 -3.80 -33.61
C PRO A 83 -36.80 -3.36 -32.13
N PRO A 84 -35.66 -2.83 -31.66
CA PRO A 84 -35.51 -2.41 -30.26
C PRO A 84 -36.55 -1.35 -29.88
N THR A 85 -37.13 -1.47 -28.68
CA THR A 85 -38.10 -0.47 -28.19
C THR A 85 -37.39 0.80 -27.72
N ARG A 86 -38.12 1.93 -27.61
CA ARG A 86 -37.57 3.16 -26.98
C ARG A 86 -36.99 2.90 -25.59
N ARG A 87 -37.61 2.02 -24.81
CA ARG A 87 -37.11 1.60 -23.48
C ARG A 87 -35.78 0.87 -23.57
N THR A 88 -35.59 0.06 -24.61
CA THR A 88 -34.31 -0.63 -24.88
C THR A 88 -33.20 0.38 -25.15
N TYR A 89 -33.42 1.34 -26.07
CA TYR A 89 -32.43 2.37 -26.35
C TYR A 89 -32.09 3.20 -25.11
N LEU A 90 -33.10 3.62 -24.34
CA LEU A 90 -32.88 4.35 -23.09
C LEU A 90 -32.02 3.54 -22.10
N GLY A 91 -32.32 2.24 -21.93
CA GLY A 91 -31.53 1.35 -21.07
C GLY A 91 -30.08 1.21 -21.52
N VAL A 92 -29.83 1.11 -22.83
CA VAL A 92 -28.47 1.08 -23.38
C VAL A 92 -27.75 2.39 -23.12
N VAL A 93 -28.39 3.53 -23.38
CA VAL A 93 -27.79 4.86 -23.14
C VAL A 93 -27.46 5.05 -21.66
N LEU A 94 -28.39 4.74 -20.74
CA LEU A 94 -28.14 4.82 -19.31
C LEU A 94 -27.04 3.88 -18.86
N GLY A 95 -26.99 2.65 -19.38
CA GLY A 95 -25.93 1.69 -19.09
C GLY A 95 -24.56 2.14 -19.60
N LEU A 96 -24.49 2.74 -20.79
CA LEU A 96 -23.26 3.32 -21.33
C LEU A 96 -22.79 4.52 -20.51
N ILE A 97 -23.72 5.40 -20.10
CA ILE A 97 -23.42 6.52 -19.18
C ILE A 97 -22.88 5.99 -17.86
N TRP A 98 -23.45 4.92 -17.31
CA TRP A 98 -22.99 4.28 -16.08
C TRP A 98 -21.63 3.59 -16.24
N LEU A 99 -21.33 3.07 -17.43
CA LEU A 99 -20.04 2.43 -17.72
C LEU A 99 -18.89 3.45 -17.71
N VAL A 100 -19.14 4.73 -17.97
CA VAL A 100 -18.13 5.79 -17.93
C VAL A 100 -17.48 5.92 -16.54
N PRO A 101 -18.20 6.22 -15.43
CA PRO A 101 -17.59 6.25 -14.11
C PRO A 101 -17.08 4.88 -13.67
N ALA A 102 -17.73 3.78 -14.08
CA ALA A 102 -17.27 2.42 -13.78
C ALA A 102 -15.89 2.11 -14.39
N ALA A 103 -15.56 2.68 -15.54
CA ALA A 103 -14.24 2.59 -16.16
C ALA A 103 -13.28 3.68 -15.67
N ALA A 104 -13.76 4.90 -15.42
CA ALA A 104 -12.90 6.02 -15.03
C ALA A 104 -12.30 5.84 -13.63
N LEU A 105 -13.10 5.44 -12.63
CA LEU A 105 -12.63 5.30 -11.24
C LEU A 105 -11.40 4.40 -11.08
N PRO A 106 -11.35 3.18 -11.64
CA PRO A 106 -10.18 2.31 -11.48
C PRO A 106 -8.94 2.77 -12.28
N ILE A 107 -9.09 3.70 -13.22
CA ILE A 107 -7.97 4.38 -13.92
C ILE A 107 -7.46 5.55 -13.08
N LEU A 108 -8.37 6.36 -12.52
CA LEU A 108 -8.03 7.53 -11.70
C LEU A 108 -7.44 7.14 -10.34
N PHE A 109 -7.89 6.03 -9.77
CA PHE A 109 -7.39 5.47 -8.50
C PHE A 109 -6.92 4.03 -8.73
N PRO A 110 -5.79 3.84 -9.43
CA PRO A 110 -5.26 2.52 -9.72
C PRO A 110 -4.65 1.87 -8.47
N VAL A 111 -4.54 0.55 -8.45
CA VAL A 111 -3.63 -0.13 -7.51
C VAL A 111 -2.20 0.10 -8.01
N PRO A 112 -1.33 0.79 -7.25
CA PRO A 112 0.05 1.00 -7.68
C PRO A 112 0.79 -0.31 -7.91
N VAL A 113 1.61 -0.34 -8.95
CA VAL A 113 2.56 -1.42 -9.21
C VAL A 113 3.94 -0.91 -8.82
N LEU A 114 4.54 -1.54 -7.81
CA LEU A 114 5.91 -1.22 -7.41
C LEU A 114 6.90 -1.80 -8.43
N PRO A 115 8.05 -1.14 -8.66
CA PRO A 115 9.08 -1.68 -9.53
C PRO A 115 9.63 -2.99 -8.95
N ALA A 116 9.99 -3.92 -9.84
CA ALA A 116 10.74 -5.10 -9.46
C ALA A 116 12.15 -4.69 -8.98
N PRO A 117 12.77 -5.47 -8.07
CA PRO A 117 14.19 -5.36 -7.74
C PRO A 117 15.01 -5.39 -9.02
N ASP A 118 15.86 -4.39 -9.21
CA ASP A 118 16.68 -4.19 -10.42
C ASP A 118 18.16 -4.54 -10.21
N GLY A 119 18.56 -4.78 -8.96
CA GLY A 119 19.87 -5.33 -8.61
C GLY A 119 19.91 -6.87 -8.52
N PRO A 120 21.09 -7.43 -8.20
CA PRO A 120 21.30 -8.89 -8.20
C PRO A 120 20.67 -9.63 -7.02
N TYR A 121 20.21 -8.92 -5.98
CA TYR A 121 19.62 -9.54 -4.79
C TYR A 121 18.10 -9.47 -4.79
N ALA A 122 17.45 -10.55 -4.35
CA ALA A 122 16.07 -10.46 -3.85
C ALA A 122 16.04 -9.58 -2.59
N VAL A 123 14.85 -9.11 -2.19
CA VAL A 123 14.71 -8.15 -1.08
C VAL A 123 13.90 -8.76 0.06
N GLY A 124 14.48 -8.73 1.26
CA GLY A 124 13.83 -9.10 2.50
C GLY A 124 13.46 -7.86 3.32
N SER A 125 12.50 -7.99 4.24
CA SER A 125 12.23 -6.96 5.23
C SER A 125 11.84 -7.52 6.60
N ARG A 126 12.21 -6.80 7.65
CA ARG A 126 11.88 -7.05 9.05
C ARG A 126 11.53 -5.77 9.77
N THR A 127 10.63 -5.86 10.73
CA THR A 127 10.24 -4.75 11.60
C THR A 127 10.71 -5.04 13.03
N TYR A 128 11.22 -4.02 13.71
CA TYR A 128 11.72 -4.05 15.08
C TYR A 128 11.04 -2.96 15.90
N TYR A 129 10.70 -3.29 17.13
CA TYR A 129 10.30 -2.33 18.15
C TYR A 129 11.51 -2.00 19.02
N LEU A 130 11.78 -0.72 19.22
CA LEU A 130 12.87 -0.25 20.06
C LEU A 130 12.36 0.74 21.09
N ARG A 131 12.82 0.57 22.33
CA ARG A 131 12.58 1.48 23.44
C ARG A 131 13.90 1.96 23.99
N ASP A 132 14.09 3.27 23.99
CA ASP A 132 15.28 3.91 24.52
C ASP A 132 15.06 4.23 26.00
N GLU A 133 15.53 3.35 26.88
CA GLU A 133 15.40 3.50 28.33
C GLU A 133 16.20 4.72 28.87
N THR A 134 17.11 5.29 28.07
CA THR A 134 17.95 6.43 28.45
C THR A 134 17.35 7.79 28.13
N ARG A 135 16.34 7.84 27.25
CA ARG A 135 15.69 9.09 26.82
C ARG A 135 14.22 9.12 27.22
N ASP A 136 13.83 10.24 27.82
CA ASP A 136 12.41 10.53 28.06
C ASP A 136 11.69 10.82 26.74
N GLU A 137 10.39 10.56 26.67
CA GLU A 137 9.57 10.91 25.52
C GLU A 137 9.24 12.41 25.56
N PRO A 138 9.81 13.24 24.66
CA PRO A 138 9.60 14.67 24.74
C PRO A 138 8.17 15.08 24.42
N PHE A 139 7.38 14.32 23.68
CA PHE A 139 6.09 14.74 23.13
C PHE A 139 4.89 14.36 24.01
N THR A 140 5.09 13.79 25.19
CA THR A 140 4.00 13.50 26.13
C THR A 140 4.13 14.31 27.42
N PRO A 141 3.03 14.51 28.16
CA PRO A 141 3.07 15.18 29.46
C PRO A 141 3.56 14.26 30.60
N ASP A 142 3.68 12.95 30.36
CA ASP A 142 4.09 11.99 31.38
C ASP A 142 5.63 11.96 31.50
N PRO A 143 6.20 12.40 32.64
CA PRO A 143 7.65 12.42 32.82
C PRO A 143 8.28 11.02 32.97
N ALA A 144 7.48 9.98 33.18
CA ALA A 144 7.96 8.60 33.24
C ALA A 144 7.99 7.93 31.85
N ASP A 145 7.44 8.58 30.83
CA ASP A 145 7.36 8.03 29.48
C ASP A 145 8.74 8.04 28.81
N LYS A 146 9.02 6.98 28.03
CA LYS A 146 10.31 6.73 27.41
C LYS A 146 10.18 6.70 25.92
N ARG A 147 11.22 7.14 25.22
CA ARG A 147 11.19 7.22 23.76
C ARG A 147 11.08 5.83 23.14
N GLU A 148 9.94 5.57 22.50
CA GLU A 148 9.67 4.34 21.76
C GLU A 148 9.61 4.65 20.25
N ILE A 149 10.16 3.75 19.43
CA ILE A 149 10.14 3.87 17.96
C ILE A 149 9.95 2.49 17.31
N MET A 150 9.37 2.50 16.11
CA MET A 150 9.32 1.33 15.24
C MET A 150 10.33 1.50 14.10
N VAL A 151 11.10 0.46 13.82
CA VAL A 151 12.12 0.48 12.77
C VAL A 151 11.83 -0.65 11.80
N GLN A 152 11.87 -0.34 10.50
CA GLN A 152 11.79 -1.36 9.47
C GLN A 152 13.10 -1.40 8.70
N VAL A 153 13.60 -2.60 8.45
CA VAL A 153 14.84 -2.86 7.72
C VAL A 153 14.48 -3.55 6.42
N TRP A 154 15.04 -3.09 5.31
CA TRP A 154 15.04 -3.76 4.01
C TRP A 154 16.46 -4.16 3.67
N TYR A 155 16.66 -5.39 3.20
CA TYR A 155 18.01 -5.94 3.05
C TYR A 155 18.07 -6.95 1.89
N PRO A 156 19.28 -7.25 1.37
CA PRO A 156 19.50 -8.35 0.43
C PRO A 156 19.04 -9.67 1.05
N ALA A 157 18.06 -10.35 0.44
CA ALA A 157 17.51 -11.61 0.95
C ALA A 157 18.39 -12.81 0.57
N GLY A 158 18.50 -13.76 1.49
CA GLY A 158 19.01 -15.11 1.27
C GLY A 158 17.94 -16.06 0.72
N ASP A 159 17.94 -17.32 1.18
CA ASP A 159 16.90 -18.28 0.79
C ASP A 159 15.50 -17.78 1.21
N ASN A 160 14.64 -17.57 0.23
CA ASN A 160 13.33 -16.96 0.37
C ASN A 160 12.21 -17.86 -0.15
N ARG A 161 12.50 -19.15 -0.40
CA ARG A 161 11.53 -20.11 -0.93
C ARG A 161 10.33 -20.27 0.00
N GLY A 162 9.14 -20.00 -0.53
CA GLY A 162 7.87 -20.13 0.19
C GLY A 162 7.60 -19.04 1.23
N ALA A 163 8.44 -18.02 1.32
CA ALA A 163 8.24 -16.92 2.26
C ALA A 163 7.06 -16.03 1.86
N PRO A 164 6.28 -15.52 2.83
CA PRO A 164 5.19 -14.59 2.54
C PRO A 164 5.74 -13.27 2.00
N ALA A 165 4.97 -12.64 1.10
CA ALA A 165 5.27 -11.29 0.65
C ALA A 165 4.98 -10.29 1.79
N ALA A 166 5.87 -9.32 1.98
CA ALA A 166 5.65 -8.24 2.93
C ALA A 166 4.52 -7.32 2.44
N PRO A 167 3.64 -6.82 3.34
CA PRO A 167 2.64 -5.83 2.95
C PRO A 167 3.31 -4.52 2.51
N TYR A 168 2.63 -3.75 1.65
CA TYR A 168 3.13 -2.44 1.23
C TYR A 168 3.20 -1.43 2.38
N ILE A 169 2.14 -1.38 3.20
CA ILE A 169 2.08 -0.62 4.44
C ILE A 169 1.60 -1.59 5.51
N GLU A 170 2.38 -1.74 6.58
CA GLU A 170 2.02 -2.57 7.71
C GLU A 170 0.85 -1.91 8.47
N GLY A 171 -0.19 -2.69 8.80
CA GLY A 171 -1.38 -2.16 9.47
C GLY A 171 -2.20 -1.18 8.61
N LEU A 172 -2.18 -1.33 7.28
CA LEU A 172 -2.87 -0.42 6.36
C LEU A 172 -4.38 -0.28 6.63
N SER A 173 -5.06 -1.27 7.20
CA SER A 173 -6.47 -1.14 7.62
C SER A 173 -6.69 -0.04 8.67
N ILE A 174 -5.67 0.26 9.47
CA ILE A 174 -5.66 1.36 10.44
C ILE A 174 -5.09 2.63 9.78
N ALA A 175 -4.02 2.49 8.98
CA ALA A 175 -3.34 3.65 8.42
C ALA A 175 -4.12 4.34 7.28
N ALA A 176 -4.77 3.60 6.40
CA ALA A 176 -5.53 4.13 5.27
C ALA A 176 -6.58 5.19 5.67
N PRO A 177 -7.48 4.94 6.65
CA PRO A 177 -8.45 5.94 7.05
C PRO A 177 -7.82 7.19 7.68
N VAL A 178 -6.69 7.05 8.38
CA VAL A 178 -5.97 8.19 8.99
C VAL A 178 -5.30 9.05 7.90
N ILE A 179 -4.66 8.41 6.91
CA ILE A 179 -4.07 9.11 5.75
C ILE A 179 -5.17 9.81 4.95
N ALA A 180 -6.30 9.14 4.73
CA ALA A 180 -7.43 9.72 4.02
C ALA A 180 -8.00 10.94 4.77
N ALA A 181 -8.21 10.84 6.09
CA ALA A 181 -8.69 11.95 6.91
C ALA A 181 -7.76 13.16 6.86
N ARG A 182 -6.43 12.96 6.84
CA ARG A 182 -5.46 14.05 6.68
C ARG A 182 -5.60 14.80 5.35
N LEU A 183 -6.04 14.10 4.30
CA LEU A 183 -6.23 14.66 2.95
C LEU A 183 -7.65 15.19 2.73
N ASP A 184 -8.48 15.24 3.78
CA ASP A 184 -9.92 15.55 3.70
C ASP A 184 -10.70 14.59 2.79
N LEU A 185 -10.26 13.32 2.76
CA LEU A 185 -10.84 12.26 1.93
C LEU A 185 -11.62 11.23 2.77
N PRO A 186 -12.62 10.56 2.20
CA PRO A 186 -13.33 9.47 2.88
C PRO A 186 -12.39 8.33 3.27
N GLY A 187 -12.58 7.75 4.47
CA GLY A 187 -11.67 6.73 5.02
C GLY A 187 -11.44 5.51 4.13
N PHE A 188 -12.44 5.11 3.34
CA PHE A 188 -12.36 3.97 2.43
C PHE A 188 -11.56 4.23 1.14
N LEU A 189 -11.25 5.50 0.84
CA LEU A 189 -10.72 5.89 -0.46
C LEU A 189 -9.38 5.20 -0.76
N LEU A 190 -8.57 4.97 0.28
CA LEU A 190 -7.25 4.37 0.18
C LEU A 190 -7.23 2.84 0.44
N ASP A 191 -8.36 2.19 0.68
CA ASP A 191 -8.44 0.74 1.00
C ASP A 191 -7.83 -0.14 -0.09
N HIS A 192 -7.90 0.30 -1.34
CA HIS A 192 -7.36 -0.39 -2.50
C HIS A 192 -5.83 -0.56 -2.44
N LEU A 193 -5.13 0.22 -1.61
CA LEU A 193 -3.69 0.06 -1.40
C LEU A 193 -3.34 -1.29 -0.73
N ASN A 194 -4.30 -1.97 -0.08
CA ASN A 194 -4.11 -3.35 0.43
C ASN A 194 -3.86 -4.36 -0.70
N LEU A 195 -4.21 -4.03 -1.94
CA LEU A 195 -3.97 -4.89 -3.10
C LEU A 195 -2.58 -4.68 -3.72
N VAL A 196 -1.79 -3.72 -3.22
CA VAL A 196 -0.42 -3.50 -3.69
C VAL A 196 0.44 -4.69 -3.30
N ARG A 197 0.94 -5.38 -4.32
CA ARG A 197 1.91 -6.46 -4.14
C ARG A 197 3.31 -5.85 -4.10
N THR A 198 4.09 -6.23 -3.09
CA THR A 198 5.50 -5.88 -3.02
C THR A 198 6.34 -7.01 -3.61
N HIS A 199 7.58 -6.68 -4.00
CA HIS A 199 8.60 -7.66 -4.35
C HIS A 199 9.49 -8.03 -3.16
N VAL A 200 8.99 -7.83 -1.94
CA VAL A 200 9.73 -7.98 -0.69
C VAL A 200 9.22 -9.21 0.06
N GLN A 201 10.12 -10.01 0.61
CA GLN A 201 9.76 -11.16 1.43
C GLN A 201 9.91 -10.81 2.91
N GLN A 202 8.91 -11.18 3.69
CA GLN A 202 8.89 -10.88 5.12
C GLN A 202 9.69 -11.92 5.90
N ASP A 203 10.51 -11.45 6.85
CA ASP A 203 11.18 -12.28 7.85
C ASP A 203 12.08 -13.41 7.30
N VAL A 204 12.65 -13.22 6.11
CA VAL A 204 13.61 -14.14 5.49
C VAL A 204 15.04 -13.91 6.00
N PRO A 205 15.97 -14.87 5.90
CA PRO A 205 17.37 -14.66 6.21
C PRO A 205 18.00 -13.55 5.34
N VAL A 206 18.96 -12.81 5.90
CA VAL A 206 19.79 -11.89 5.11
C VAL A 206 20.76 -12.70 4.26
N ALA A 207 21.04 -12.22 3.05
CA ALA A 207 22.02 -12.82 2.15
C ALA A 207 23.40 -12.90 2.83
N SER A 208 24.09 -14.03 2.61
CA SER A 208 25.46 -14.20 3.12
C SER A 208 26.51 -13.80 2.11
N ASN A 209 26.22 -13.98 0.82
CA ASN A 209 27.06 -13.55 -0.28
C ASN A 209 27.04 -12.02 -0.38
N GLY A 210 28.22 -11.39 -0.36
CA GLY A 210 28.35 -9.93 -0.45
C GLY A 210 28.21 -9.18 0.89
N ALA A 211 27.89 -9.88 1.99
CA ALA A 211 27.95 -9.32 3.32
C ALA A 211 29.42 -9.06 3.76
N PRO A 212 29.67 -8.07 4.65
CA PRO A 212 28.70 -7.16 5.25
C PRO A 212 28.28 -6.05 4.27
N PHE A 213 27.02 -5.63 4.37
CA PHE A 213 26.41 -4.65 3.46
C PHE A 213 26.43 -3.23 4.05
N PRO A 214 26.76 -2.20 3.25
CA PRO A 214 26.64 -0.81 3.68
C PRO A 214 25.21 -0.47 4.11
N VAL A 215 25.09 0.45 5.07
CA VAL A 215 23.81 0.82 5.68
C VAL A 215 23.34 2.18 5.17
N ILE A 216 22.06 2.30 4.85
CA ILE A 216 21.39 3.58 4.59
C ILE A 216 20.30 3.79 5.66
N LEU A 217 20.46 4.78 6.52
CA LEU A 217 19.39 5.23 7.40
C LEU A 217 18.50 6.22 6.66
N PHE A 218 17.19 6.01 6.73
CA PHE A 218 16.18 6.87 6.12
C PHE A 218 15.20 7.42 7.15
N SER A 219 15.01 8.73 7.16
CA SER A 219 13.96 9.38 7.96
C SER A 219 12.83 9.90 7.07
N HIS A 220 11.59 9.57 7.40
CA HIS A 220 10.39 10.04 6.68
C HIS A 220 10.16 11.55 6.86
N GLY A 221 9.20 12.13 6.13
CA GLY A 221 8.78 13.53 6.36
C GLY A 221 7.85 13.68 7.56
N LEU A 222 7.56 14.91 7.98
CA LEU A 222 6.51 15.16 8.99
C LEU A 222 5.19 14.51 8.56
N ARG A 223 4.55 13.78 9.48
CA ARG A 223 3.36 12.94 9.22
C ARG A 223 3.60 11.90 8.12
N GLY A 224 4.84 11.45 7.97
CA GLY A 224 5.23 10.38 7.05
C GLY A 224 4.98 9.01 7.65
N LEU A 225 5.57 7.99 7.04
CA LEU A 225 5.59 6.60 7.49
C LEU A 225 6.97 6.02 7.17
N ARG A 226 7.42 5.04 7.96
CA ARG A 226 8.64 4.28 7.66
C ARG A 226 8.63 3.63 6.26
N GLN A 227 7.47 3.35 5.65
CA GLN A 227 7.35 2.78 4.29
C GLN A 227 7.24 3.81 3.16
N GLN A 228 7.31 5.13 3.45
CA GLN A 228 6.99 6.20 2.50
C GLN A 228 7.80 6.16 1.18
N ASN A 229 8.99 5.56 1.18
CA ASN A 229 9.88 5.46 0.02
C ASN A 229 10.20 4.00 -0.35
N THR A 230 9.24 3.08 -0.18
CA THR A 230 9.42 1.63 -0.42
C THR A 230 10.08 1.28 -1.76
N ALA A 231 9.72 1.94 -2.88
CA ALA A 231 10.34 1.67 -4.18
C ALA A 231 11.85 1.96 -4.19
N LEU A 232 12.28 3.03 -3.52
CA LEU A 232 13.70 3.36 -3.35
C LEU A 232 14.39 2.32 -2.46
N PHE A 233 13.74 1.90 -1.37
CA PHE A 233 14.31 0.91 -0.45
C PHE A 233 14.48 -0.45 -1.11
N ILE A 234 13.52 -0.85 -1.96
CA ILE A 234 13.62 -2.07 -2.77
C ILE A 234 14.82 -2.00 -3.70
N SER A 235 14.97 -0.91 -4.45
CA SER A 235 16.11 -0.77 -5.39
C SER A 235 17.44 -0.79 -4.64
N LEU A 236 17.60 0.00 -3.57
CA LEU A 236 18.81 0.01 -2.74
C LEU A 236 19.13 -1.37 -2.15
N ALA A 237 18.14 -2.03 -1.55
CA ALA A 237 18.34 -3.37 -0.98
C ALA A 237 18.72 -4.40 -2.05
N SER A 238 18.11 -4.34 -3.23
CA SER A 238 18.46 -5.22 -4.35
C SER A 238 19.89 -5.01 -4.86
N HIS A 239 20.49 -3.84 -4.59
CA HIS A 239 21.86 -3.48 -4.95
C HIS A 239 22.87 -3.71 -3.83
N GLY A 240 22.48 -4.39 -2.74
CA GLY A 240 23.42 -4.74 -1.67
C GLY A 240 23.52 -3.70 -0.55
N TYR A 241 22.48 -2.90 -0.31
CA TYR A 241 22.41 -2.02 0.86
C TYR A 241 21.44 -2.54 1.91
N VAL A 242 21.75 -2.35 3.18
CA VAL A 242 20.77 -2.52 4.27
C VAL A 242 20.14 -1.16 4.51
N VAL A 243 18.85 -1.02 4.20
CA VAL A 243 18.11 0.23 4.38
C VAL A 243 17.29 0.16 5.65
N VAL A 244 17.43 1.15 6.52
CA VAL A 244 16.78 1.20 7.83
C VAL A 244 15.92 2.45 7.88
N SER A 245 14.60 2.29 8.01
CA SER A 245 13.65 3.40 8.09
C SER A 245 12.93 3.40 9.42
N THR A 246 12.87 4.55 10.06
CA THR A 246 12.34 4.72 11.42
C THR A 246 11.02 5.45 11.37
N ASP A 247 10.01 4.92 12.07
CA ASP A 247 8.85 5.68 12.50
C ASP A 247 9.25 6.50 13.73
N HIS A 248 9.47 7.79 13.50
CA HIS A 248 9.70 8.72 14.58
C HIS A 248 8.36 9.04 15.26
N THR A 249 8.02 8.31 16.32
CA THR A 249 6.74 8.42 17.03
C THR A 249 6.42 9.86 17.43
N TYR A 250 5.13 10.23 17.37
CA TYR A 250 4.59 11.60 17.43
C TYR A 250 4.95 12.52 16.25
N GLY A 251 5.91 12.13 15.42
CA GLY A 251 6.34 12.84 14.23
C GLY A 251 5.84 12.23 12.91
N ASN A 252 5.56 10.93 12.90
CA ASN A 252 4.90 10.21 11.81
C ASN A 252 3.37 10.33 11.92
N ILE A 253 2.63 9.90 10.89
CA ILE A 253 1.16 10.02 10.89
C ILE A 253 0.52 9.13 11.95
N LEU A 254 1.10 7.96 12.19
CA LEU A 254 0.76 7.02 13.26
C LEU A 254 1.87 6.00 13.44
N THR A 255 2.08 5.54 14.67
CA THR A 255 2.92 4.38 15.01
C THR A 255 2.03 3.27 15.57
N ILE A 256 2.18 2.05 15.07
CA ILE A 256 1.51 0.85 15.58
C ILE A 256 2.57 0.00 16.30
N PHE A 257 2.38 -0.20 17.59
CA PHE A 257 3.29 -0.98 18.43
C PHE A 257 2.88 -2.46 18.52
N PRO A 258 3.79 -3.37 18.93
CA PRO A 258 3.50 -4.80 19.04
C PRO A 258 2.39 -5.16 20.05
N ASP A 259 2.16 -4.29 21.03
CA ASP A 259 1.06 -4.41 22.01
C ASP A 259 -0.30 -3.95 21.46
N ASN A 260 -0.38 -3.64 20.16
CA ASN A 260 -1.52 -3.05 19.45
C ASN A 260 -1.87 -1.62 19.84
N ARG A 261 -1.03 -0.94 20.64
CA ARG A 261 -1.18 0.49 20.88
C ARG A 261 -0.90 1.27 19.60
N VAL A 262 -1.76 2.24 19.31
CA VAL A 262 -1.61 3.14 18.18
C VAL A 262 -1.42 4.55 18.68
N VAL A 263 -0.28 5.15 18.35
CA VAL A 263 0.03 6.55 18.65
C VAL A 263 -0.12 7.35 17.38
N PHE A 264 -1.04 8.30 17.35
CA PHE A 264 -1.29 9.16 16.19
C PHE A 264 -0.45 10.44 16.26
N TYR A 265 -0.23 11.07 15.10
CA TYR A 265 0.27 12.44 15.05
C TYR A 265 -0.66 13.40 15.80
N ASP A 266 -0.08 14.27 16.62
CA ASP A 266 -0.77 15.40 17.22
C ASP A 266 0.02 16.69 16.93
N GLU A 267 -0.64 17.63 16.24
CA GLU A 267 -0.08 18.94 15.90
C GLU A 267 0.34 19.73 17.14
N ALA A 268 -0.45 19.68 18.21
CA ALA A 268 -0.19 20.43 19.43
C ALA A 268 0.99 19.85 20.22
N LEU A 269 1.32 18.56 20.05
CA LEU A 269 2.50 17.96 20.66
C LEU A 269 3.76 18.27 19.86
N ALA A 270 3.69 18.16 18.53
CA ALA A 270 4.83 18.45 17.64
C ALA A 270 5.13 19.96 17.53
N PHE A 271 4.11 20.80 17.52
CA PHE A 271 4.17 22.26 17.39
C PHE A 271 3.31 22.94 18.48
N PRO A 272 3.74 22.89 19.75
CA PRO A 272 2.94 23.37 20.86
C PRO A 272 2.68 24.88 20.81
N PRO A 273 1.48 25.34 21.22
CA PRO A 273 1.18 26.75 21.36
C PRO A 273 2.21 27.44 22.27
N GLY A 274 2.68 28.62 21.86
CA GLY A 274 3.69 29.39 22.59
C GLY A 274 5.13 29.07 22.22
N LEU A 275 5.40 27.99 21.49
CA LEU A 275 6.71 27.72 20.89
C LEU A 275 6.73 28.22 19.44
N SER A 276 7.80 28.91 19.03
CA SER A 276 7.92 29.32 17.63
C SER A 276 8.07 28.10 16.73
N VAL A 277 7.55 28.19 15.50
CA VAL A 277 7.64 27.09 14.51
C VAL A 277 9.10 26.64 14.30
N VAL A 278 10.05 27.58 14.32
CA VAL A 278 11.48 27.28 14.20
C VAL A 278 11.99 26.50 15.41
N ALA A 279 11.61 26.88 16.63
CA ALA A 279 12.05 26.19 17.84
C ALA A 279 11.41 24.79 17.96
N ALA A 280 10.13 24.66 17.64
CA ALA A 280 9.44 23.38 17.56
C ALA A 280 10.07 22.46 16.50
N GLY A 281 10.35 22.98 15.30
CA GLY A 281 11.03 22.25 14.23
C GLY A 281 12.43 21.78 14.63
N LYS A 282 13.22 22.63 15.31
CA LYS A 282 14.52 22.24 15.86
C LYS A 282 14.41 21.13 16.90
N ARG A 283 13.44 21.23 17.82
CA ARG A 283 13.17 20.18 18.82
C ARG A 283 12.86 18.85 18.11
N LEU A 284 11.96 18.87 17.13
CA LEU A 284 11.58 17.68 16.36
C LEU A 284 12.78 17.03 15.65
N VAL A 285 13.54 17.82 14.88
CA VAL A 285 14.72 17.35 14.13
C VAL A 285 15.80 16.83 15.08
N ASN A 286 16.03 17.49 16.23
CA ASN A 286 16.98 17.03 17.24
C ASN A 286 16.55 15.67 17.83
N THR A 287 15.26 15.49 18.16
CA THR A 287 14.74 14.22 18.66
C THR A 287 14.93 13.11 17.63
N TRP A 288 14.61 13.37 16.35
CA TRP A 288 14.76 12.37 15.30
C TRP A 288 16.23 12.05 14.99
N SER A 289 17.13 13.02 15.14
CA SER A 289 18.58 12.80 15.04
C SER A 289 19.09 11.87 16.14
N GLN A 290 18.59 12.05 17.36
CA GLN A 290 18.87 11.13 18.47
C GLN A 290 18.26 9.74 18.23
N ASP A 291 17.06 9.64 17.63
CA ASP A 291 16.49 8.36 17.23
C ASP A 291 17.39 7.64 16.21
N ASN A 292 17.92 8.34 15.20
CA ASN A 292 18.85 7.75 14.23
C ASN A 292 20.13 7.25 14.89
N ARG A 293 20.69 8.01 15.85
CA ARG A 293 21.86 7.58 16.63
C ARG A 293 21.55 6.33 17.46
N PHE A 294 20.42 6.33 18.16
CA PHE A 294 19.97 5.16 18.91
C PHE A 294 19.81 3.93 18.02
N VAL A 295 19.28 4.08 16.81
CA VAL A 295 19.19 2.99 15.82
C VAL A 295 20.58 2.49 15.39
N LEU A 296 21.56 3.37 15.19
CA LEU A 296 22.95 2.97 14.88
C LEU A 296 23.59 2.20 16.05
N ASP A 297 23.36 2.65 17.28
CA ASP A 297 23.83 1.94 18.48
C ASP A 297 23.20 0.54 18.56
N GLN A 298 21.90 0.41 18.29
CA GLN A 298 21.22 -0.89 18.23
C GLN A 298 21.75 -1.78 17.10
N LEU A 299 22.03 -1.23 15.91
CA LEU A 299 22.63 -1.98 14.82
C LEU A 299 24.02 -2.52 15.20
N THR A 300 24.80 -1.78 15.98
CA THR A 300 26.10 -2.23 16.52
C THR A 300 25.90 -3.44 17.43
N VAL A 301 24.97 -3.36 18.38
CA VAL A 301 24.63 -4.47 19.28
C VAL A 301 24.18 -5.70 18.49
N TRP A 302 23.31 -5.51 17.50
CA TRP A 302 22.76 -6.58 16.67
C TRP A 302 23.79 -7.23 15.75
N GLN A 303 24.77 -6.47 15.27
CA GLN A 303 25.88 -6.99 14.47
C GLN A 303 26.71 -8.00 15.29
N ASP A 304 26.92 -7.72 16.58
CA ASP A 304 27.75 -8.54 17.48
C ASP A 304 26.98 -9.63 18.22
N THR A 305 25.65 -9.57 18.23
CA THR A 305 24.79 -10.55 18.92
C THR A 305 24.64 -11.84 18.11
N ALA A 306 25.27 -12.92 18.57
CA ALA A 306 25.14 -14.23 17.93
C ALA A 306 23.67 -14.69 17.80
N GLY A 307 23.29 -15.15 16.61
CA GLY A 307 21.93 -15.60 16.31
C GLY A 307 20.95 -14.49 15.92
N HIS A 308 21.32 -13.21 16.07
CA HIS A 308 20.50 -12.12 15.53
C HIS A 308 20.51 -12.15 13.99
N PRO A 309 19.38 -11.89 13.29
CA PRO A 309 19.31 -11.95 11.82
C PRO A 309 20.31 -11.04 11.09
N LEU A 310 20.71 -9.93 11.70
CA LEU A 310 21.69 -8.97 11.16
C LEU A 310 23.14 -9.24 11.63
N SER A 311 23.39 -10.29 12.42
CA SER A 311 24.72 -10.56 12.99
C SER A 311 25.76 -10.80 11.89
N GLY A 312 26.82 -10.00 11.90
CA GLY A 312 27.86 -9.99 10.86
C GLY A 312 27.37 -9.64 9.44
N ARG A 313 26.17 -9.04 9.29
CA ARG A 313 25.57 -8.74 7.98
C ARG A 313 25.63 -7.28 7.57
N VAL A 314 25.80 -6.37 8.53
CA VAL A 314 25.82 -4.92 8.30
C VAL A 314 27.24 -4.38 8.40
N ASP A 315 27.58 -3.39 7.58
CA ASP A 315 28.85 -2.68 7.59
C ASP A 315 28.66 -1.27 8.12
N LEU A 316 28.88 -1.11 9.43
CA LEU A 316 28.77 0.18 10.12
C LEU A 316 29.97 1.12 9.86
N GLY A 317 30.98 0.68 9.11
CA GLY A 317 32.01 1.57 8.56
C GLY A 317 31.56 2.31 7.30
N ARG A 318 30.44 1.91 6.70
CA ARG A 318 29.86 2.53 5.49
C ARG A 318 28.38 2.83 5.70
N VAL A 319 28.12 3.93 6.40
CA VAL A 319 26.76 4.42 6.69
C VAL A 319 26.46 5.68 5.89
N GLY A 320 25.36 5.66 5.15
CA GLY A 320 24.75 6.85 4.54
C GLY A 320 23.45 7.24 5.24
N LEU A 321 23.12 8.52 5.23
CA LEU A 321 21.85 9.03 5.75
C LEU A 321 21.09 9.74 4.63
N ALA A 322 19.80 9.48 4.56
CA ALA A 322 18.87 10.10 3.65
C ALA A 322 17.56 10.43 4.36
N GLY A 323 16.76 11.31 3.78
CA GLY A 323 15.44 11.57 4.30
C GLY A 323 14.65 12.54 3.43
N HIS A 324 13.35 12.57 3.64
CA HIS A 324 12.43 13.42 2.90
C HIS A 324 11.90 14.55 3.79
N SER A 325 11.92 15.79 3.30
CA SER A 325 11.41 16.97 4.03
C SER A 325 12.05 17.10 5.44
N THR A 326 11.29 17.09 6.53
CA THR A 326 11.79 17.05 7.92
C THR A 326 12.84 15.95 8.14
N GLY A 327 12.68 14.79 7.50
CA GLY A 327 13.66 13.71 7.54
C GLY A 327 14.97 14.05 6.83
N GLY A 328 14.95 14.92 5.82
CA GLY A 328 16.17 15.46 5.20
C GLY A 328 16.94 16.37 6.15
N GLY A 329 16.23 17.25 6.87
CA GLY A 329 16.82 18.04 7.95
C GLY A 329 17.39 17.16 9.07
N THR A 330 16.69 16.08 9.40
CA THR A 330 17.14 15.06 10.36
C THR A 330 18.43 14.37 9.89
N ALA A 331 18.52 13.97 8.63
CA ALA A 331 19.72 13.36 8.07
C ALA A 331 20.94 14.30 8.20
N VAL A 332 20.78 15.58 7.85
CA VAL A 332 21.84 16.59 8.00
C VAL A 332 22.22 16.81 9.46
N GLU A 333 21.25 16.98 10.36
CA GLU A 333 21.49 17.16 11.79
C GLU A 333 22.18 15.94 12.42
N THR A 334 21.85 14.73 11.98
CA THR A 334 22.48 13.50 12.48
C THR A 334 23.94 13.42 12.05
N CYS A 335 24.25 13.73 10.78
CA CYS A 335 25.64 13.74 10.28
C CYS A 335 26.50 14.85 10.89
N GLY A 336 25.89 15.92 11.39
CA GLY A 336 26.60 17.05 12.00
C GLY A 336 27.03 16.83 13.45
N ARG A 337 26.74 15.67 14.05
CA ARG A 337 26.97 15.35 15.46
C ARG A 337 27.84 14.11 15.61
#